data_AF-A0A9D9LLZ0-F1
#
_entry.id   AF-A0A9D9LLZ0-F1
#
_cell.length_a   1.000
_cell.length_b   1.000
_cell.length_c   1.000
_cell.angle_alpha   90.00
_cell.angle_beta   90.00
_cell.angle_gamma   90.00
#
_symmetry.space_group_name_H-M   'P 1'
#
loop_
_entity.id
_entity.type
_entity.pdbx_description
1 polymer ?
#
loop_
_entity_poly.entity_id
_entity_poly.type
_entity_poly.pdbx_seq_one_letter_code
_entity_poly.pdbx_strand_id
1 'polypeptide(L)'
;MAERKWTDEQLSAIETRDKTLLVSAAAGSGKTATLTERIIRSLTDEKNPLSVDSLLAVTYTTAAAAELRAKLSRALEEAVKRDPENKTLVRQLYLLPSAKICTIDSFLGEILRQNADRVGVSPSYRIADEAECAILSGNLLSSMISAAYNGEMPEVASPEEFEELCEALTGTKSTGELSDVFRMISARCECDEEGVGILLPLIEKFNPEKFTAPENSFHGGYLLSRSGEYAEHYLAQLGKFAPTLSSGNKTEQRYYEVLLSDRARLAAISSAKTYSEMRDAMHIPYVSLPTGKLEKTETTVEYAELRSRMKSEGERLSVCFEYTAEEWRPLYEGLYKSLLVMYRFVSRYERLLLLEKISRAALSFSDVARLAYECLVKDGEPTDIALSLRRRFKAIYIDEYQDVNRLQNRIFEVISNPDNRFMVGDIKQSIYSFRLARPEIFAEMKASFPPLSEAESSEVASVFMSANFRCDEPIINLTNS
;
A
#
# COMPACT_ATOMS: atom_id res chain seq x y z
N MET A 1 -4.47 -24.68 36.92
CA MET A 1 -3.49 -24.03 36.02
C MET A 1 -3.09 -22.72 36.68
N ALA A 2 -1.81 -22.34 36.67
CA ALA A 2 -1.39 -21.03 37.19
C ALA A 2 -2.19 -19.94 36.46
N GLU A 3 -2.80 -19.04 37.23
CA GLU A 3 -3.64 -17.96 36.69
C GLU A 3 -2.77 -17.07 35.81
N ARG A 4 -3.14 -16.94 34.54
CA ARG A 4 -2.35 -16.17 33.56
C ARG A 4 -2.49 -14.70 33.92
N LYS A 5 -1.41 -14.07 34.36
CA LYS A 5 -1.41 -12.64 34.71
C LYS A 5 -1.39 -11.81 33.42
N TRP A 6 -2.49 -11.15 33.13
CA TRP A 6 -2.62 -10.21 32.02
C TRP A 6 -2.11 -8.82 32.44
N THR A 7 -1.55 -8.08 31.48
CA THR A 7 -1.29 -6.64 31.64
C THR A 7 -2.58 -5.84 31.52
N ASP A 8 -2.57 -4.59 31.99
CA ASP A 8 -3.73 -3.70 31.92
C ASP A 8 -4.15 -3.45 30.45
N GLU A 9 -3.18 -3.36 29.53
CA GLU A 9 -3.45 -3.19 28.10
C GLU A 9 -4.03 -4.46 27.47
N GLN A 10 -3.52 -5.64 27.85
CA GLN A 10 -4.10 -6.91 27.40
C GLN A 10 -5.52 -7.09 27.94
N LEU A 11 -5.75 -6.77 29.22
CA LEU A 11 -7.06 -6.89 29.85
C LEU A 11 -8.05 -5.93 29.20
N SER A 12 -7.64 -4.68 28.97
CA SER A 12 -8.42 -3.70 28.22
C SER A 12 -8.82 -4.24 26.84
N ALA A 13 -7.86 -4.77 26.08
CA ALA A 13 -8.14 -5.38 24.78
C ALA A 13 -9.05 -6.63 24.88
N ILE A 14 -9.00 -7.39 25.97
CA ILE A 14 -9.84 -8.57 26.21
C ILE A 14 -11.27 -8.18 26.61
N GLU A 15 -11.46 -7.09 27.34
CA GLU A 15 -12.73 -6.76 28.01
C GLU A 15 -13.56 -5.70 27.28
N THR A 16 -12.96 -4.76 26.55
CA THR A 16 -13.72 -3.75 25.80
C THR A 16 -14.74 -4.39 24.86
N ARG A 17 -16.00 -3.98 24.92
CA ARG A 17 -17.08 -4.42 24.00
C ARG A 17 -17.63 -3.20 23.25
N ASP A 18 -18.46 -3.48 22.25
CA ASP A 18 -19.27 -2.47 21.54
C ASP A 18 -18.47 -1.32 20.91
N LYS A 19 -17.24 -1.63 20.46
CA LYS A 19 -16.36 -0.72 19.72
C LYS A 19 -15.52 -1.53 18.74
N THR A 20 -15.27 -0.95 17.57
CA THR A 20 -14.23 -1.44 16.68
C THR A 20 -12.86 -1.14 17.28
N LEU A 21 -12.09 -2.18 17.57
CA LEU A 21 -10.85 -2.09 18.32
C LEU A 21 -9.64 -2.46 17.46
N LEU A 22 -8.67 -1.55 17.38
CA LEU A 22 -7.36 -1.80 16.78
C LEU A 22 -6.31 -2.04 17.87
N VAL A 23 -5.70 -3.22 17.87
CA VAL A 23 -4.66 -3.60 18.82
C VAL A 23 -3.30 -3.60 18.12
N SER A 24 -2.48 -2.58 18.41
CA SER A 24 -1.10 -2.48 17.95
C SER A 24 -0.19 -3.11 18.98
N ALA A 25 0.49 -4.20 18.63
CA ALA A 25 1.08 -5.06 19.64
C ALA A 25 2.45 -5.59 19.20
N ALA A 26 3.50 -5.22 19.93
CA ALA A 26 4.88 -5.54 19.59
C ALA A 26 5.15 -7.06 19.55
N ALA A 27 6.26 -7.47 18.96
CA ALA A 27 6.70 -8.87 18.98
C ALA A 27 6.75 -9.41 20.42
N GLY A 28 6.17 -10.60 20.65
CA GLY A 28 6.16 -11.23 21.98
C GLY A 28 5.14 -10.65 22.99
N SER A 29 4.30 -9.69 22.60
CA SER A 29 3.31 -9.06 23.48
C SER A 29 2.06 -9.90 23.78
N GLY A 30 1.92 -11.04 23.14
CA GLY A 30 0.79 -11.95 23.36
C GLY A 30 -0.45 -11.66 22.50
N LYS A 31 -0.31 -10.98 21.35
CA LYS A 31 -1.37 -10.75 20.34
C LYS A 31 -2.39 -11.89 20.22
N THR A 32 -1.93 -13.07 19.81
CA THR A 32 -2.77 -14.25 19.62
C THR A 32 -3.40 -14.73 20.93
N ALA A 33 -2.71 -14.59 22.06
CA ALA A 33 -3.25 -14.97 23.37
C ALA A 33 -4.39 -14.03 23.79
N THR A 34 -4.21 -12.71 23.61
CA THR A 34 -5.23 -11.69 23.85
C THR A 34 -6.45 -11.88 22.95
N LEU A 35 -6.24 -12.11 21.64
CA LEU A 35 -7.34 -12.40 20.69
C LEU A 35 -8.10 -13.68 21.09
N THR A 36 -7.37 -14.75 21.42
CA THR A 36 -7.98 -16.03 21.81
C THR A 36 -8.80 -15.85 23.10
N GLU A 37 -8.22 -15.24 24.12
CA GLU A 37 -8.89 -15.01 25.41
C GLU A 37 -10.12 -14.12 25.24
N ARG A 38 -10.04 -13.06 24.42
CA ARG A 38 -11.18 -12.22 24.08
C ARG A 38 -12.33 -13.03 23.50
N ILE A 39 -12.05 -13.90 22.53
CA ILE A 39 -13.08 -14.77 21.94
C ILE A 39 -13.64 -15.72 23.00
N ILE A 40 -12.80 -16.36 23.80
CA ILE A 40 -13.25 -17.28 24.87
C ILE A 40 -14.22 -16.56 25.80
N ARG A 41 -13.83 -15.39 26.34
CA ARG A 41 -14.69 -14.63 27.26
C ARG A 41 -15.99 -14.17 26.60
N SER A 42 -15.95 -13.80 25.32
CA SER A 42 -17.17 -13.46 24.57
C SER A 42 -18.10 -14.67 24.40
N LEU A 43 -17.56 -15.86 24.13
CA LEU A 43 -18.37 -17.08 24.01
C LEU A 43 -18.94 -17.50 25.38
N THR A 44 -18.12 -17.47 26.44
CA THR A 44 -18.51 -17.95 27.77
C THR A 44 -19.17 -16.88 28.66
N ASP A 45 -19.60 -15.74 28.10
CA ASP A 45 -20.25 -14.68 28.89
C ASP A 45 -21.60 -15.17 29.44
N GLU A 46 -21.82 -15.01 30.75
CA GLU A 46 -23.03 -15.48 31.42
C GLU A 46 -24.28 -14.64 31.09
N LYS A 47 -24.10 -13.35 30.80
CA LYS A 47 -25.19 -12.40 30.60
C LYS A 47 -25.55 -12.24 29.13
N ASN A 48 -24.54 -12.10 28.28
CA ASN A 48 -24.71 -11.87 26.84
C ASN A 48 -23.69 -12.70 26.03
N PRO A 49 -23.84 -14.02 25.97
CA PRO A 49 -22.93 -14.91 25.25
C PRO A 49 -22.97 -14.65 23.75
N LEU A 50 -21.80 -14.40 23.16
CA LEU A 50 -21.63 -14.39 21.71
C LEU A 50 -21.89 -15.80 21.17
N SER A 51 -22.81 -15.93 20.23
CA SER A 51 -23.04 -17.21 19.58
C SER A 51 -21.91 -17.52 18.59
N VAL A 52 -21.38 -18.74 18.64
CA VAL A 52 -20.21 -19.15 17.82
C VAL A 52 -20.50 -19.17 16.31
N ASP A 53 -21.77 -19.29 15.92
CA ASP A 53 -22.25 -19.21 14.53
C ASP A 53 -22.30 -17.77 13.97
N SER A 54 -22.24 -16.80 14.87
CA SER A 54 -22.28 -15.36 14.63
C SER A 54 -20.90 -14.71 14.76
N LEU A 55 -19.86 -15.53 14.92
CA LEU A 55 -18.45 -15.16 14.99
C LEU A 55 -17.78 -15.37 13.62
N LEU A 56 -17.04 -14.36 13.15
CA LEU A 56 -16.02 -14.52 12.10
C LEU A 56 -14.64 -14.29 12.72
N ALA A 57 -13.76 -15.27 12.65
CA ALA A 57 -12.36 -15.14 13.04
C ALA A 57 -11.47 -15.55 11.86
N VAL A 58 -10.75 -14.58 11.31
CA VAL A 58 -9.88 -14.78 10.15
C VAL A 58 -8.41 -14.66 10.54
N THR A 59 -7.59 -15.54 9.97
CA THR A 59 -6.14 -15.55 10.12
C THR A 59 -5.46 -15.65 8.75
N TYR A 60 -4.14 -15.50 8.70
CA TYR A 60 -3.40 -15.58 7.45
C TYR A 60 -3.07 -17.03 7.02
N THR A 61 -2.99 -17.97 7.96
CA THR A 61 -2.60 -19.36 7.67
C THR A 61 -3.60 -20.38 8.19
N THR A 62 -3.72 -21.50 7.48
CA THR A 62 -4.59 -22.62 7.87
C THR A 62 -4.17 -23.21 9.21
N ALA A 63 -2.86 -23.23 9.49
CA ALA A 63 -2.31 -23.66 10.78
C ALA A 63 -2.75 -22.74 11.93
N ALA A 64 -2.68 -21.41 11.76
CA ALA A 64 -3.14 -20.47 12.78
C ALA A 64 -4.66 -20.58 13.03
N ALA A 65 -5.46 -20.77 11.97
CA ALA A 65 -6.89 -21.01 12.11
C ALA A 65 -7.19 -22.31 12.87
N ALA A 66 -6.46 -23.40 12.57
CA ALA A 66 -6.60 -24.68 13.26
C ALA A 66 -6.18 -24.59 14.73
N GLU A 67 -5.08 -23.89 15.02
CA GLU A 67 -4.60 -23.65 16.38
C GLU A 67 -5.61 -22.83 17.19
N LEU A 68 -6.16 -21.76 16.63
CA LEU A 68 -7.21 -20.96 17.26
C LEU A 68 -8.43 -21.83 17.58
N ARG A 69 -8.91 -22.62 16.61
CA ARG A 69 -10.04 -23.54 16.83
C ARG A 69 -9.77 -24.54 17.96
N ALA A 70 -8.57 -25.12 18.00
CA ALA A 70 -8.20 -26.08 19.04
C ALA A 70 -8.17 -25.44 20.44
N LYS A 71 -7.68 -24.19 20.56
CA LYS A 71 -7.69 -23.45 21.83
C LYS A 71 -9.11 -23.14 22.30
N LEU A 72 -9.99 -22.70 21.38
CA LEU A 72 -11.40 -22.44 21.69
C LEU A 72 -12.14 -23.71 22.11
N SER A 73 -11.91 -24.84 21.43
CA SER A 73 -12.50 -26.14 21.81
C SER A 73 -12.13 -26.52 23.23
N ARG A 74 -10.84 -26.47 23.56
CA ARG A 74 -10.36 -26.79 24.91
C ARG A 74 -10.97 -25.88 25.98
N ALA A 75 -11.05 -24.59 25.71
CA ALA A 75 -11.62 -23.63 26.64
C ALA A 75 -13.12 -23.88 26.89
N LEU A 76 -13.89 -24.15 25.83
CA LEU A 76 -15.30 -24.49 25.94
C LEU A 76 -15.51 -25.85 26.64
N GLU A 77 -14.69 -26.86 26.34
CA GLU A 77 -14.72 -28.15 27.05
C GLU A 77 -14.47 -28.00 28.56
N GLU A 78 -13.51 -27.15 28.94
CA GLU A 78 -13.25 -26.85 30.35
C GLU A 78 -14.41 -26.07 31.00
N ALA A 79 -15.01 -25.12 30.29
CA ALA A 79 -16.17 -24.37 30.78
C ALA A 79 -17.38 -25.29 30.99
N VAL A 80 -17.68 -26.17 30.02
CA VAL A 80 -18.74 -27.18 30.13
C VAL A 80 -18.47 -28.16 31.27
N LYS A 81 -17.21 -28.55 31.53
CA LYS A 81 -16.87 -29.42 32.67
C LYS A 81 -17.14 -28.73 34.02
N ARG A 82 -16.97 -27.41 34.11
CA ARG A 82 -17.23 -26.64 35.33
C ARG A 82 -18.73 -26.42 35.57
N ASP A 83 -19.49 -26.21 34.51
CA ASP A 83 -20.95 -26.05 34.56
C ASP A 83 -21.66 -26.89 33.49
N PRO A 84 -21.86 -28.20 33.75
CA PRO A 84 -22.43 -29.13 32.76
C PRO A 84 -23.88 -28.86 32.40
N GLU A 85 -24.63 -28.18 33.27
CA GLU A 85 -26.05 -27.87 33.08
C GLU A 85 -26.26 -26.62 32.20
N ASN A 86 -25.17 -25.89 31.90
CA ASN A 86 -25.22 -24.71 31.04
C ASN A 86 -25.44 -25.10 29.56
N LYS A 87 -26.72 -25.12 29.17
CA LYS A 87 -27.15 -25.45 27.81
C LYS A 87 -26.50 -24.55 26.75
N THR A 88 -26.17 -23.31 27.08
CA THR A 88 -25.50 -22.38 26.14
C THR A 88 -24.08 -22.84 25.83
N LEU A 89 -23.29 -23.16 26.87
CA LEU A 89 -21.91 -23.65 26.70
C LEU A 89 -21.87 -24.98 25.93
N VAL A 90 -22.77 -25.91 26.26
CA VAL A 90 -22.91 -27.18 25.54
C VAL A 90 -23.25 -26.96 24.07
N ARG A 91 -24.20 -26.05 23.78
CA ARG A 91 -24.58 -25.69 22.41
C ARG A 91 -23.42 -25.06 21.65
N GLN A 92 -22.66 -24.15 22.27
CA GLN A 92 -21.49 -23.53 21.64
C GLN A 92 -20.41 -24.55 21.30
N LEU A 93 -20.10 -25.45 22.22
CA LEU A 93 -19.13 -26.53 21.97
C LEU A 93 -19.56 -27.41 20.79
N TYR A 94 -20.86 -27.74 20.71
CA TYR A 94 -21.43 -28.50 19.59
C TYR A 94 -21.34 -27.76 18.25
N LEU A 95 -21.55 -26.44 18.25
CA LEU A 95 -21.55 -25.62 17.03
C LEU A 95 -20.15 -25.18 16.58
N LEU A 96 -19.14 -25.25 17.45
CA LEU A 96 -17.77 -24.80 17.18
C LEU A 96 -17.16 -25.37 15.87
N PRO A 97 -17.36 -26.65 15.49
CA PRO A 97 -16.84 -27.16 14.22
C PRO A 97 -17.36 -26.43 12.98
N SER A 98 -18.54 -25.82 13.07
CA SER A 98 -19.17 -25.04 11.98
C SER A 98 -18.86 -23.54 12.03
N ALA A 99 -18.16 -23.08 13.08
CA ALA A 99 -17.81 -21.68 13.27
C ALA A 99 -16.85 -21.17 12.18
N LYS A 100 -16.98 -19.89 11.82
CA LYS A 100 -16.14 -19.26 10.78
C LYS A 100 -14.79 -18.85 11.32
N ILE A 101 -13.98 -19.86 11.67
CA ILE A 101 -12.58 -19.72 12.06
C ILE A 101 -11.73 -20.25 10.91
N CYS A 102 -11.19 -19.38 10.06
CA CYS A 102 -10.59 -19.79 8.78
C CYS A 102 -9.56 -18.78 8.27
N THR A 103 -8.95 -19.05 7.11
CA THR A 103 -8.13 -18.03 6.44
C THR A 103 -9.00 -17.02 5.69
N ILE A 104 -8.45 -15.84 5.40
CA ILE A 104 -9.12 -14.84 4.55
C ILE A 104 -9.52 -15.48 3.21
N ASP A 105 -8.61 -16.17 2.53
CA ASP A 105 -8.88 -16.83 1.24
C ASP A 105 -9.99 -17.88 1.33
N SER A 106 -10.05 -18.64 2.44
CA SER A 106 -11.11 -19.64 2.65
C SER A 106 -12.48 -18.99 2.79
N PHE A 107 -12.54 -17.86 3.52
CA PHE A 107 -13.76 -17.08 3.69
C PHE A 107 -14.25 -16.49 2.37
N LEU A 108 -13.36 -15.83 1.61
CA LEU A 108 -13.69 -15.24 0.32
C LEU A 108 -14.10 -16.31 -0.71
N GLY A 109 -13.40 -17.45 -0.72
CA GLY A 109 -13.78 -18.58 -1.57
C GLY A 109 -15.13 -19.18 -1.21
N GLU A 110 -15.51 -19.20 0.07
CA GLU A 110 -16.86 -19.62 0.47
C GLU A 110 -17.93 -18.66 -0.06
N ILE A 111 -17.71 -17.35 0.07
CA ILE A 111 -18.62 -16.32 -0.46
C ILE A 111 -18.79 -16.51 -1.97
N LEU A 112 -17.69 -16.65 -2.70
CA LEU A 112 -17.73 -16.82 -4.15
C LEU A 112 -18.47 -18.10 -4.54
N ARG A 113 -18.17 -19.25 -3.92
CA ARG A 113 -18.85 -20.52 -4.25
C ARG A 113 -20.35 -20.48 -3.99
N GLN A 114 -20.78 -19.82 -2.90
CA GLN A 114 -22.20 -19.68 -2.57
C GLN A 114 -22.96 -18.75 -3.52
N ASN A 115 -22.24 -17.90 -4.26
CA ASN A 115 -22.81 -16.86 -5.12
C ASN A 115 -22.26 -16.90 -6.55
N ALA A 116 -21.70 -18.04 -6.98
CA ALA A 116 -20.94 -18.16 -8.21
C ALA A 116 -21.77 -17.81 -9.46
N ASP A 117 -23.07 -18.15 -9.41
CA ASP A 117 -24.04 -17.83 -10.47
C ASP A 117 -24.20 -16.32 -10.70
N ARG A 118 -24.03 -15.49 -9.66
CA ARG A 118 -24.20 -14.03 -9.77
C ARG A 118 -23.08 -13.37 -10.55
N VAL A 119 -21.89 -13.96 -10.55
CA VAL A 119 -20.69 -13.45 -11.20
C VAL A 119 -20.24 -14.29 -12.41
N GLY A 120 -21.06 -15.27 -12.81
CA GLY A 120 -20.81 -16.09 -14.01
C GLY A 120 -19.63 -17.05 -13.88
N VAL A 121 -19.39 -17.57 -12.67
CA VAL A 121 -18.25 -18.45 -12.36
C VAL A 121 -18.75 -19.85 -12.01
N SER A 122 -17.99 -20.90 -12.37
CA SER A 122 -18.29 -22.25 -11.91
C SER A 122 -18.06 -22.39 -10.41
N PRO A 123 -19.02 -22.92 -9.61
CA PRO A 123 -18.81 -23.15 -8.17
C PRO A 123 -17.73 -24.20 -7.88
N SER A 124 -17.34 -25.00 -8.88
CA SER A 124 -16.29 -26.02 -8.80
C SER A 124 -14.94 -25.54 -9.33
N TYR A 125 -14.68 -24.23 -9.36
CA TYR A 125 -13.38 -23.69 -9.75
C TYR A 125 -12.25 -24.23 -8.86
N ARG A 126 -11.06 -24.35 -9.45
CA ARG A 126 -9.81 -24.61 -8.73
C ARG A 126 -8.97 -23.36 -8.64
N ILE A 127 -8.04 -23.36 -7.68
CA ILE A 127 -7.01 -22.34 -7.62
C ILE A 127 -5.93 -22.68 -8.66
N ALA A 128 -5.65 -21.74 -9.56
CA ALA A 128 -4.54 -21.83 -10.50
C ALA A 128 -3.22 -21.50 -9.78
N ASP A 129 -2.14 -22.20 -10.13
CA ASP A 129 -0.83 -21.89 -9.60
C ASP A 129 -0.20 -20.69 -10.33
N GLU A 130 0.88 -20.15 -9.75
CA GLU A 130 1.55 -18.96 -10.28
C GLU A 130 2.15 -19.19 -11.67
N ALA A 131 2.65 -20.39 -11.95
CA ALA A 131 3.26 -20.71 -13.25
C ALA A 131 2.20 -20.77 -14.35
N GLU A 132 1.05 -21.40 -14.08
CA GLU A 132 -0.10 -21.42 -14.98
C GLU A 132 -0.60 -20.00 -15.25
N CYS A 133 -0.76 -19.19 -14.20
CA CYS A 133 -1.18 -17.79 -14.35
C CYS A 133 -0.18 -16.98 -15.19
N ALA A 134 1.13 -17.19 -14.99
CA ALA A 134 2.17 -16.50 -15.73
C ALA A 134 2.18 -16.89 -17.22
N ILE A 135 2.00 -18.17 -17.54
CA ILE A 135 1.91 -18.65 -18.92
C ILE A 135 0.67 -18.08 -19.62
N LEU A 136 -0.49 -18.11 -18.94
CA LEU A 136 -1.73 -17.53 -19.45
C LEU A 136 -1.58 -16.04 -19.75
N SER A 137 -1.05 -15.29 -18.78
CA SER A 137 -0.74 -13.87 -18.90
C SER A 137 0.19 -13.59 -20.08
N GLY A 138 1.31 -14.30 -20.18
CA GLY A 138 2.31 -14.09 -21.24
C GLY A 138 1.76 -14.36 -22.64
N ASN A 139 1.03 -15.46 -22.82
CA ASN A 139 0.41 -15.80 -24.10
C ASN A 139 -0.64 -14.76 -24.51
N LEU A 140 -1.48 -14.34 -23.57
CA LEU A 140 -2.51 -13.34 -23.82
C LEU A 140 -1.91 -11.98 -24.18
N LEU A 141 -0.95 -11.48 -23.40
CA LEU A 141 -0.26 -10.22 -23.69
C LEU A 141 0.43 -10.24 -25.05
N SER A 142 1.14 -11.33 -25.37
CA SER A 142 1.80 -11.46 -26.68
C SER A 142 0.80 -11.36 -27.84
N SER A 143 -0.34 -12.03 -27.70
CA SER A 143 -1.42 -12.00 -28.68
C SER A 143 -2.04 -10.60 -28.79
N MET A 144 -2.36 -9.96 -27.66
CA MET A 144 -2.97 -8.63 -27.61
C MET A 144 -2.04 -7.54 -28.18
N ILE A 145 -0.73 -7.61 -27.89
CA ILE A 145 0.24 -6.67 -28.44
C ILE A 145 0.27 -6.80 -29.97
N SER A 146 0.30 -8.03 -30.50
CA SER A 146 0.23 -8.24 -31.96
C SER A 146 -1.07 -7.73 -32.56
N ALA A 147 -2.21 -7.98 -31.91
CA ALA A 147 -3.52 -7.51 -32.36
C ALA A 147 -3.59 -5.98 -32.38
N ALA A 148 -3.03 -5.30 -31.38
CA ALA A 148 -2.97 -3.84 -31.32
C ALA A 148 -2.13 -3.24 -32.47
N TYR A 149 -0.94 -3.80 -32.75
CA TYR A 149 -0.13 -3.38 -33.91
C TYR A 149 -0.82 -3.61 -35.26
N ASN A 150 -1.65 -4.65 -35.37
CA ASN A 150 -2.40 -4.96 -36.59
C ASN A 150 -3.70 -4.13 -36.74
N GLY A 151 -4.05 -3.30 -35.75
CA GLY A 151 -5.31 -2.54 -35.76
C GLY A 151 -6.55 -3.38 -35.49
N GLU A 152 -6.39 -4.57 -34.90
CA GLU A 152 -7.48 -5.49 -34.53
C GLU A 152 -8.16 -5.11 -33.20
N MET A 153 -7.68 -4.05 -32.54
CA MET A 153 -8.19 -3.54 -31.26
C MET A 153 -8.57 -2.04 -31.33
N PRO A 154 -9.46 -1.63 -32.25
CA PRO A 154 -9.79 -0.21 -32.45
C PRO A 154 -10.49 0.42 -31.24
N GLU A 155 -11.06 -0.38 -30.33
CA GLU A 155 -11.64 0.11 -29.07
C GLU A 155 -10.57 0.56 -28.05
N VAL A 156 -9.33 0.09 -28.21
CA VAL A 156 -8.21 0.45 -27.35
C VAL A 156 -7.48 1.66 -27.91
N ALA A 157 -6.97 1.54 -29.13
CA ALA A 157 -6.19 2.55 -29.83
C ALA A 157 -6.05 2.23 -31.32
N SER A 158 -5.74 3.24 -32.12
CA SER A 158 -5.18 3.04 -33.47
C SER A 158 -3.78 2.42 -33.40
N PRO A 159 -3.31 1.76 -34.48
CA PRO A 159 -1.94 1.24 -34.54
C PRO A 159 -0.89 2.30 -34.24
N GLU A 160 -1.07 3.52 -34.74
CA GLU A 160 -0.16 4.64 -34.55
C GLU A 160 -0.10 5.08 -33.08
N GLU A 161 -1.26 5.25 -32.43
CA GLU A 161 -1.33 5.59 -31.00
C GLU A 161 -0.71 4.50 -30.10
N PHE A 162 -0.85 3.22 -30.49
CA PHE A 162 -0.24 2.12 -29.76
C PHE A 162 1.28 2.06 -29.95
N GLU A 163 1.77 2.36 -31.16
CA GLU A 163 3.20 2.47 -31.45
C GLU A 163 3.84 3.61 -30.63
N GLU A 164 3.19 4.78 -30.58
CA GLU A 164 3.62 5.91 -29.74
C GLU A 164 3.73 5.52 -28.25
N LEU A 165 2.75 4.77 -27.73
CA LEU A 165 2.81 4.24 -26.36
C LEU A 165 4.03 3.32 -26.16
N CYS A 166 4.25 2.40 -27.10
CA CYS A 166 5.35 1.43 -26.98
C CYS A 166 6.71 2.13 -27.01
N GLU A 167 6.89 3.11 -27.90
CA GLU A 167 8.09 3.94 -27.93
C GLU A 167 8.29 4.71 -26.63
N ALA A 168 7.22 5.26 -26.05
CA ALA A 168 7.28 5.98 -24.77
C ALA A 168 7.64 5.08 -23.57
N LEU A 169 7.21 3.81 -23.56
CA LEU A 169 7.42 2.90 -22.43
C LEU A 169 8.79 2.22 -22.42
N THR A 170 9.21 1.66 -23.55
CA THR A 170 10.39 0.80 -23.62
C THR A 170 11.47 1.36 -24.53
N GLY A 171 11.16 2.35 -25.38
CA GLY A 171 12.07 2.82 -26.44
C GLY A 171 12.43 1.74 -27.47
N THR A 172 11.80 0.56 -27.39
CA THR A 172 12.00 -0.59 -28.26
C THR A 172 10.66 -1.22 -28.62
N LYS A 173 10.60 -1.91 -29.77
CA LYS A 173 9.43 -2.71 -30.17
C LYS A 173 9.45 -4.13 -29.58
N SER A 174 10.20 -4.35 -28.50
CA SER A 174 10.35 -5.68 -27.89
C SER A 174 9.05 -6.10 -27.19
N THR A 175 8.35 -7.07 -27.75
CA THR A 175 7.10 -7.62 -27.16
C THR A 175 7.30 -8.15 -25.74
N GLY A 176 8.48 -8.67 -25.42
CA GLY A 176 8.81 -9.17 -24.09
C GLY A 176 8.83 -8.06 -23.04
N GLU A 177 9.57 -6.98 -23.31
CA GLU A 177 9.68 -5.83 -22.40
C GLU A 177 8.31 -5.18 -22.16
N LEU A 178 7.53 -4.99 -23.22
CA LEU A 178 6.17 -4.45 -23.13
C LEU A 178 5.25 -5.35 -22.29
N SER A 179 5.33 -6.67 -22.48
CA SER A 179 4.56 -7.63 -21.70
C SER A 179 4.87 -7.52 -20.21
N ASP A 180 6.14 -7.36 -19.84
CA ASP A 180 6.55 -7.22 -18.45
C ASP A 180 6.05 -5.90 -17.84
N VAL A 181 6.09 -4.80 -18.60
CA VAL A 181 5.53 -3.50 -18.16
C VAL A 181 4.03 -3.59 -17.92
N PHE A 182 3.25 -4.12 -18.87
CA PHE A 182 1.80 -4.23 -18.72
C PHE A 182 1.41 -5.20 -17.60
N ARG A 183 2.12 -6.32 -17.46
CA ARG A 183 1.92 -7.25 -16.35
C ARG A 183 2.21 -6.59 -15.01
N MET A 184 3.28 -5.81 -14.90
CA MET A 184 3.63 -5.07 -13.69
C MET A 184 2.55 -4.06 -13.31
N ILE A 185 2.01 -3.32 -14.28
CA ILE A 185 0.95 -2.33 -14.05
C ILE A 185 -0.31 -3.03 -13.52
N SER A 186 -0.78 -4.09 -14.19
CA SER A 186 -1.95 -4.86 -13.75
C SER A 186 -1.74 -5.47 -12.36
N ALA A 187 -0.59 -6.11 -12.11
CA ALA A 187 -0.28 -6.70 -10.81
C ALA A 187 -0.35 -5.66 -9.67
N ARG A 188 0.05 -4.40 -9.90
CA ARG A 188 -0.06 -3.35 -8.86
C ARG A 188 -1.50 -2.91 -8.58
N CYS A 189 -2.42 -3.13 -9.52
CA CYS A 189 -3.81 -2.74 -9.43
C CYS A 189 -4.73 -3.88 -8.95
N GLU A 190 -4.27 -5.13 -9.00
CA GLU A 190 -5.06 -6.34 -8.79
C GLU A 190 -5.74 -6.43 -7.40
N CYS A 191 -5.16 -5.80 -6.37
CA CYS A 191 -5.70 -5.78 -5.00
C CYS A 191 -6.46 -4.50 -4.64
N ASP A 192 -6.91 -3.75 -5.64
CA ASP A 192 -7.78 -2.58 -5.49
C ASP A 192 -9.20 -2.89 -5.98
N GLU A 193 -10.21 -2.21 -5.43
CA GLU A 193 -11.62 -2.47 -5.76
C GLU A 193 -11.96 -2.08 -7.20
N GLU A 194 -11.30 -1.06 -7.73
CA GLU A 194 -11.48 -0.62 -9.12
C GLU A 194 -10.55 -1.34 -10.09
N GLY A 195 -9.61 -2.16 -9.61
CA GLY A 195 -8.53 -2.72 -10.41
C GLY A 195 -7.74 -1.61 -11.12
N VAL A 196 -7.51 -1.77 -12.43
CA VAL A 196 -6.87 -0.74 -13.26
C VAL A 196 -7.66 0.58 -13.32
N GLY A 197 -8.93 0.60 -12.92
CA GLY A 197 -9.75 1.82 -12.77
C GLY A 197 -9.09 2.89 -11.90
N ILE A 198 -8.29 2.50 -10.90
CA ILE A 198 -7.55 3.40 -10.02
C ILE A 198 -6.59 4.34 -10.79
N LEU A 199 -6.19 3.97 -12.00
CA LEU A 199 -5.32 4.79 -12.82
C LEU A 199 -6.06 6.00 -13.41
N LEU A 200 -7.38 5.93 -13.63
CA LEU A 200 -8.11 7.02 -14.27
C LEU A 200 -8.01 8.35 -13.49
N PRO A 201 -8.31 8.40 -12.18
CA PRO A 201 -8.14 9.64 -11.42
C PRO A 201 -6.70 10.17 -11.42
N LEU A 202 -5.71 9.28 -11.53
CA LEU A 202 -4.30 9.67 -11.62
C LEU A 202 -3.97 10.25 -13.00
N ILE A 203 -4.45 9.63 -14.07
CA ILE A 203 -4.30 10.10 -15.45
C ILE A 203 -5.02 11.43 -15.65
N GLU A 204 -6.16 11.65 -14.98
CA GLU A 204 -6.91 12.90 -15.02
C GLU A 204 -6.17 14.10 -14.42
N LYS A 205 -5.10 13.87 -13.64
CA LYS A 205 -4.19 14.94 -13.20
C LYS A 205 -3.33 15.47 -14.36
N PHE A 206 -3.24 14.71 -15.45
CA PHE A 206 -2.52 15.05 -16.67
C PHE A 206 -3.41 15.59 -17.79
N ASN A 207 -4.68 15.85 -17.50
CA ASN A 207 -5.63 16.35 -18.49
C ASN A 207 -5.15 17.70 -19.07
N PRO A 208 -4.88 17.81 -20.39
CA PRO A 208 -4.40 19.03 -21.03
C PRO A 208 -5.37 20.22 -20.95
N GLU A 209 -6.66 19.98 -20.73
CA GLU A 209 -7.65 21.06 -20.51
C GLU A 209 -7.43 21.78 -19.18
N LYS A 210 -6.87 21.08 -18.18
CA LYS A 210 -6.49 21.65 -16.88
C LYS A 210 -5.11 22.28 -16.92
N PHE A 211 -4.34 22.05 -18.00
CA PHE A 211 -3.00 22.57 -18.15
C PHE A 211 -3.05 24.08 -18.49
N THR A 212 -2.57 24.89 -17.55
CA THR A 212 -2.46 26.35 -17.71
C THR A 212 -1.01 26.76 -17.99
N ALA A 213 -0.08 26.30 -17.16
CA ALA A 213 1.36 26.54 -17.27
C ALA A 213 2.12 25.34 -16.66
N PRO A 214 3.41 25.12 -17.02
CA PRO A 214 4.18 24.01 -16.48
C PRO A 214 4.22 23.99 -14.94
N GLU A 215 4.46 25.12 -14.29
CA GLU A 215 4.48 25.27 -12.82
C GLU A 215 3.17 24.88 -12.13
N ASN A 216 2.04 24.99 -12.83
CA ASN A 216 0.72 24.62 -12.32
C ASN A 216 0.33 23.17 -12.65
N SER A 217 1.12 22.49 -13.48
CA SER A 217 0.92 21.09 -13.80
C SER A 217 1.43 20.19 -12.66
N PHE A 218 0.89 18.97 -12.57
CA PHE A 218 1.32 18.01 -11.55
C PHE A 218 2.83 17.74 -11.60
N HIS A 219 3.42 17.65 -12.80
CA HIS A 219 4.86 17.37 -12.98
C HIS A 219 5.74 18.61 -12.83
N GLY A 220 5.37 19.72 -13.46
CA GLY A 220 6.18 20.93 -13.38
C GLY A 220 6.19 21.51 -11.96
N GLY A 221 5.06 21.50 -11.25
CA GLY A 221 5.03 21.90 -9.84
C GLY A 221 5.94 21.03 -8.95
N TYR A 222 5.96 19.71 -9.18
CA TYR A 222 6.88 18.81 -8.48
C TYR A 222 8.35 19.11 -8.82
N LEU A 223 8.68 19.32 -10.09
CA LEU A 223 10.03 19.68 -10.53
C LEU A 223 10.51 20.99 -9.90
N LEU A 224 9.63 22.00 -9.82
CA LEU A 224 9.94 23.28 -9.18
C LEU A 224 10.19 23.10 -7.68
N SER A 225 9.30 22.39 -6.96
CA SER A 225 9.47 22.12 -5.53
C SER A 225 10.78 21.39 -5.24
N ARG A 226 11.04 20.31 -5.97
CA ARG A 226 12.27 19.50 -5.80
C ARG A 226 13.53 20.30 -6.10
N SER A 227 13.48 21.17 -7.10
CA SER A 227 14.58 22.06 -7.46
C SER A 227 14.82 23.15 -6.41
N GLY A 228 13.74 23.68 -5.82
CA GLY A 228 13.79 24.61 -4.70
C GLY A 228 14.40 23.97 -3.45
N GLU A 229 13.94 22.79 -3.06
CA GLU A 229 14.49 22.01 -1.93
C GLU A 229 15.99 21.71 -2.12
N TYR A 230 16.38 21.29 -3.34
CA TYR A 230 17.78 21.14 -3.72
C TYR A 230 18.57 22.43 -3.49
N ALA A 231 18.06 23.57 -3.97
CA ALA A 231 18.74 24.85 -3.83
C ALA A 231 18.88 25.30 -2.38
N GLU A 232 17.82 25.20 -1.58
CA GLU A 232 17.82 25.54 -0.16
C GLU A 232 18.80 24.69 0.63
N HIS A 233 18.82 23.38 0.38
CA HIS A 233 19.72 22.43 1.01
C HIS A 233 21.20 22.80 0.79
N TYR A 234 21.59 23.09 -0.46
CA TYR A 234 22.98 23.46 -0.75
C TYR A 234 23.31 24.91 -0.36
N LEU A 235 22.37 25.86 -0.43
CA LEU A 235 22.59 27.22 0.05
C LEU A 235 22.94 27.26 1.55
N ALA A 236 22.26 26.44 2.35
CA ALA A 236 22.52 26.30 3.78
C ALA A 236 23.92 25.71 4.05
N GLN A 237 24.32 24.68 3.30
CA GLN A 237 25.65 24.07 3.45
C GLN A 237 26.77 24.99 2.97
N LEU A 238 26.62 25.63 1.80
CA LEU A 238 27.59 26.59 1.27
C LEU A 238 27.77 27.80 2.20
N GLY A 239 26.73 28.18 2.93
CA GLY A 239 26.80 29.26 3.93
C GLY A 239 27.84 29.01 5.03
N LYS A 240 28.13 27.75 5.36
CA LYS A 240 29.12 27.39 6.39
C LYS A 240 30.56 27.71 5.97
N PHE A 241 30.85 27.68 4.67
CA PHE A 241 32.20 27.94 4.14
C PHE A 241 32.49 29.44 3.91
N ALA A 242 31.43 30.27 3.79
CA ALA A 242 31.58 31.68 3.45
C ALA A 242 32.45 32.49 4.43
N PRO A 243 32.32 32.36 5.77
CA PRO A 243 33.16 33.12 6.71
C PRO A 243 34.65 32.78 6.58
N THR A 244 34.99 31.48 6.50
CA THR A 244 36.37 30.99 6.42
C THR A 244 37.00 31.34 5.08
N LEU A 245 36.28 31.15 3.97
CA LEU A 245 36.82 31.42 2.63
C LEU A 245 36.97 32.94 2.34
N SER A 246 36.11 33.79 2.93
CA SER A 246 36.17 35.24 2.72
C SER A 246 37.35 35.93 3.41
N SER A 247 37.75 35.42 4.58
CA SER A 247 38.83 36.00 5.42
C SER A 247 40.16 35.23 5.32
N GLY A 248 40.18 34.20 4.48
CA GLY A 248 41.29 33.28 4.29
C GLY A 248 42.45 33.80 3.43
N ASN A 249 43.38 32.90 3.12
CA ASN A 249 44.53 33.17 2.26
C ASN A 249 44.14 33.44 0.79
N LYS A 250 45.12 33.80 -0.06
CA LYS A 250 44.85 34.09 -1.49
C LYS A 250 44.20 32.93 -2.26
N THR A 251 44.44 31.67 -1.85
CA THR A 251 43.76 30.50 -2.45
C THR A 251 42.29 30.48 -2.03
N GLU A 252 42.01 30.67 -0.74
CA GLU A 252 40.67 30.66 -0.17
C GLU A 252 39.80 31.80 -0.71
N GLN A 253 40.38 32.99 -0.93
CA GLN A 253 39.68 34.11 -1.57
C GLN A 253 39.28 33.80 -3.02
N ARG A 254 40.10 33.06 -3.78
CA ARG A 254 39.72 32.62 -5.13
C ARG A 254 38.59 31.58 -5.10
N TYR A 255 38.57 30.71 -4.09
CA TYR A 255 37.47 29.78 -3.86
C TYR A 255 36.20 30.51 -3.42
N TYR A 256 36.33 31.61 -2.67
CA TYR A 256 35.23 32.45 -2.27
C TYR A 256 34.50 33.09 -3.46
N GLU A 257 35.23 33.53 -4.50
CA GLU A 257 34.62 34.02 -5.75
C GLU A 257 33.75 32.96 -6.43
N VAL A 258 34.23 31.72 -6.50
CA VAL A 258 33.44 30.59 -7.05
C VAL A 258 32.23 30.29 -6.16
N LEU A 259 32.40 30.32 -4.84
CA LEU A 259 31.31 30.14 -3.88
C LEU A 259 30.22 31.20 -4.04
N LEU A 260 30.59 32.46 -4.28
CA LEU A 260 29.62 33.53 -4.55
C LEU A 260 28.83 33.25 -5.83
N SER A 261 29.48 32.77 -6.90
CA SER A 261 28.81 32.37 -8.14
C SER A 261 27.87 31.18 -7.92
N ASP A 262 28.31 30.15 -7.20
CA ASP A 262 27.49 28.97 -6.92
C ASP A 262 26.28 29.36 -6.05
N ARG A 263 26.46 30.22 -5.04
CA ARG A 263 25.36 30.76 -4.21
C ARG A 263 24.39 31.61 -5.03
N ALA A 264 24.88 32.46 -5.94
CA ALA A 264 24.02 33.27 -6.78
C ALA A 264 23.13 32.40 -7.69
N ARG A 265 23.70 31.34 -8.27
CA ARG A 265 22.94 30.36 -9.05
C ARG A 265 21.87 29.67 -8.21
N LEU A 266 22.22 29.12 -7.05
CA LEU A 266 21.23 28.46 -6.19
C LEU A 266 20.17 29.43 -5.67
N ALA A 267 20.52 30.69 -5.41
CA ALA A 267 19.56 31.72 -5.04
C ALA A 267 18.59 32.05 -6.19
N ALA A 268 19.04 32.01 -7.44
CA ALA A 268 18.17 32.13 -8.60
C ALA A 268 17.21 30.92 -8.71
N ILE A 269 17.70 29.70 -8.47
CA ILE A 269 16.87 28.49 -8.45
C ILE A 269 15.82 28.56 -7.33
N SER A 270 16.23 28.93 -6.11
CA SER A 270 15.34 29.03 -4.95
C SER A 270 14.29 30.15 -5.08
N SER A 271 14.60 31.22 -5.83
CA SER A 271 13.67 32.35 -6.02
C SER A 271 12.78 32.22 -7.26
N ALA A 272 13.04 31.26 -8.15
CA ALA A 272 12.24 31.02 -9.34
C ALA A 272 10.82 30.55 -8.99
N LYS A 273 9.82 31.21 -9.56
CA LYS A 273 8.39 30.92 -9.37
C LYS A 273 7.75 30.31 -10.61
N THR A 274 8.31 30.60 -11.78
CA THR A 274 7.84 30.05 -13.05
C THR A 274 8.80 29.01 -13.59
N TYR A 275 8.31 28.13 -14.46
CA TYR A 275 9.18 27.15 -15.11
C TYR A 275 10.26 27.82 -15.99
N SER A 276 9.94 28.94 -16.64
CA SER A 276 10.94 29.67 -17.45
C SER A 276 12.09 30.21 -16.59
N GLU A 277 11.77 30.84 -15.45
CA GLU A 277 12.80 31.31 -14.51
C GLU A 277 13.64 30.15 -13.97
N MET A 278 13.00 29.03 -13.62
CA MET A 278 13.67 27.84 -13.11
C MET A 278 14.61 27.26 -14.17
N ARG A 279 14.15 27.17 -15.42
CA ARG A 279 14.95 26.72 -16.56
C ARG A 279 16.17 27.62 -16.74
N ASP A 280 15.99 28.93 -16.77
CA ASP A 280 17.10 29.87 -16.95
C ASP A 280 18.12 29.73 -15.81
N ALA A 281 17.65 29.61 -14.56
CA ALA A 281 18.50 29.41 -13.38
C ALA A 281 19.25 28.07 -13.40
N MET A 282 18.60 26.99 -13.86
CA MET A 282 19.20 25.67 -13.99
C MET A 282 20.31 25.62 -15.04
N HIS A 283 20.21 26.44 -16.10
CA HIS A 283 21.19 26.49 -17.19
C HIS A 283 22.34 27.48 -16.97
N ILE A 284 22.37 28.19 -15.83
CA ILE A 284 23.52 29.03 -15.46
C ILE A 284 24.78 28.13 -15.36
N PRO A 285 25.86 28.41 -16.11
CA PRO A 285 27.03 27.54 -16.13
C PRO A 285 27.78 27.54 -14.80
N TYR A 286 28.34 26.39 -14.42
CA TYR A 286 29.24 26.30 -13.27
C TYR A 286 30.59 26.97 -13.59
N VAL A 287 31.02 27.92 -12.76
CA VAL A 287 32.36 28.51 -12.87
C VAL A 287 33.42 27.46 -12.51
N SER A 288 34.52 27.40 -13.26
CA SER A 288 35.61 26.47 -12.99
C SER A 288 36.29 26.76 -11.65
N LEU A 289 36.64 25.72 -10.91
CA LEU A 289 37.47 25.88 -9.71
C LEU A 289 38.85 26.45 -10.09
N PRO A 290 39.51 27.21 -9.21
CA PRO A 290 40.84 27.77 -9.48
C PRO A 290 41.87 26.67 -9.76
N THR A 291 42.60 26.77 -10.87
CA THR A 291 43.66 25.83 -11.26
C THR A 291 45.07 26.40 -11.01
N GLY A 292 46.03 25.56 -10.61
CA GLY A 292 47.45 25.95 -10.44
C GLY A 292 48.11 25.34 -9.18
N LYS A 293 49.36 25.75 -8.88
CA LYS A 293 50.05 25.42 -7.61
C LYS A 293 49.49 26.26 -6.45
N LEU A 294 48.23 26.03 -6.11
CA LEU A 294 47.55 26.64 -4.97
C LEU A 294 47.67 25.71 -3.76
N GLU A 295 48.04 26.28 -2.61
CA GLU A 295 48.06 25.55 -1.34
C GLU A 295 46.62 25.29 -0.89
N LYS A 296 46.22 24.02 -0.88
CA LYS A 296 44.88 23.59 -0.49
C LYS A 296 44.78 23.52 1.03
N THR A 297 43.76 24.15 1.58
CA THR A 297 43.38 24.01 3.00
C THR A 297 42.27 22.97 3.15
N GLU A 298 42.07 22.46 4.36
CA GLU A 298 40.98 21.54 4.70
C GLU A 298 39.63 22.05 4.20
N THR A 299 39.32 23.32 4.46
CA THR A 299 38.08 24.00 4.02
C THR A 299 37.93 24.02 2.49
N THR A 300 39.01 24.24 1.73
CA THR A 300 38.95 24.22 0.24
C THR A 300 38.71 22.81 -0.32
N VAL A 301 39.18 21.78 0.37
CA VAL A 301 38.96 20.37 0.01
C VAL A 301 37.51 19.99 0.29
N GLU A 302 37.02 20.24 1.50
CA GLU A 302 35.63 19.97 1.90
C GLU A 302 34.62 20.70 0.99
N TYR A 303 34.89 21.97 0.67
CA TYR A 303 34.09 22.73 -0.28
C TYR A 303 34.07 22.08 -1.67
N ALA A 304 35.23 21.66 -2.19
CA ALA A 304 35.31 21.04 -3.50
C ALA A 304 34.55 19.71 -3.57
N GLU A 305 34.58 18.91 -2.50
CA GLU A 305 33.81 17.67 -2.38
C GLU A 305 32.29 17.91 -2.33
N LEU A 306 31.85 18.88 -1.52
CA LEU A 306 30.45 19.30 -1.48
C LEU A 306 29.99 19.81 -2.85
N ARG A 307 30.80 20.66 -3.49
CA ARG A 307 30.52 21.23 -4.81
C ARG A 307 30.40 20.15 -5.89
N SER A 308 31.22 19.11 -5.84
CA SER A 308 31.15 17.98 -6.77
C SER A 308 29.80 17.26 -6.69
N ARG A 309 29.32 16.99 -5.46
CA ARG A 309 28.00 16.39 -5.23
C ARG A 309 26.86 17.28 -5.72
N MET A 310 26.90 18.56 -5.33
CA MET A 310 25.94 19.58 -5.80
C MET A 310 25.88 19.63 -7.32
N LYS A 311 27.03 19.67 -8.00
CA LYS A 311 27.11 19.72 -9.45
C LYS A 311 26.48 18.49 -10.12
N SER A 312 26.80 17.29 -9.63
CA SER A 312 26.23 16.04 -10.14
C SER A 312 24.71 15.98 -10.00
N GLU A 313 24.18 16.43 -8.86
CA GLU A 313 22.74 16.48 -8.62
C GLU A 313 22.04 17.55 -9.47
N GLY A 314 22.62 18.75 -9.56
CA GLY A 314 22.13 19.84 -10.41
C GLY A 314 22.10 19.48 -11.90
N GLU A 315 23.12 18.78 -12.40
CA GLU A 315 23.16 18.29 -13.79
C GLU A 315 22.02 17.30 -14.08
N ARG A 316 21.69 16.41 -13.14
CA ARG A 316 20.54 15.51 -13.29
C ARG A 316 19.22 16.26 -13.32
N LEU A 317 19.07 17.29 -12.48
CA LEU A 317 17.87 18.12 -12.47
C LEU A 317 17.75 18.95 -13.75
N SER A 318 18.87 19.47 -14.30
CA SER A 318 18.83 20.32 -15.49
C SER A 318 18.27 19.64 -16.73
N VAL A 319 18.42 18.31 -16.86
CA VAL A 319 17.84 17.53 -17.97
C VAL A 319 16.31 17.65 -18.00
N CYS A 320 15.66 17.85 -16.84
CA CYS A 320 14.21 18.06 -16.76
C CYS A 320 13.76 19.45 -17.24
N PHE A 321 14.69 20.34 -17.59
CA PHE A 321 14.42 21.73 -17.99
C PHE A 321 14.86 22.05 -19.43
N GLU A 322 15.08 21.05 -20.28
CA GLU A 322 15.56 21.25 -21.65
C GLU A 322 14.53 21.98 -22.53
N TYR A 323 13.25 21.68 -22.33
CA TYR A 323 12.13 22.27 -23.07
C TYR A 323 11.77 23.69 -22.62
N THR A 324 11.26 24.49 -23.54
CA THR A 324 10.61 25.78 -23.26
C THR A 324 9.20 25.59 -22.69
N ALA A 325 8.65 26.62 -22.06
CA ALA A 325 7.28 26.56 -21.54
C ALA A 325 6.22 26.36 -22.64
N GLU A 326 6.49 26.78 -23.88
CA GLU A 326 5.61 26.63 -25.03
C GLU A 326 5.58 25.17 -25.53
N GLU A 327 6.72 24.48 -25.47
CA GLU A 327 6.86 23.07 -25.88
C GLU A 327 6.20 22.09 -24.89
N TRP A 328 5.91 22.53 -23.67
CA TRP A 328 5.28 21.67 -22.65
C TRP A 328 3.88 21.21 -23.03
N ARG A 329 3.05 22.08 -23.62
CA ARG A 329 1.65 21.72 -23.91
C ARG A 329 1.56 20.52 -24.88
N PRO A 330 2.23 20.52 -26.04
CA PRO A 330 2.26 19.35 -26.93
C PRO A 330 2.78 18.07 -26.26
N LEU A 331 3.82 18.18 -25.43
CA LEU A 331 4.38 17.04 -24.69
C LEU A 331 3.35 16.47 -23.69
N TYR A 332 2.63 17.34 -23.00
CA TYR A 332 1.61 16.96 -22.03
C TYR A 332 0.40 16.31 -22.71
N GLU A 333 0.00 16.82 -23.88
CA GLU A 333 -1.05 16.23 -24.72
C GLU A 333 -0.67 14.84 -25.20
N GLY A 334 0.57 14.64 -25.69
CA GLY A 334 1.09 13.33 -26.06
C GLY A 334 1.10 12.36 -24.87
N LEU A 335 1.65 12.78 -23.73
CA LEU A 335 1.70 11.98 -22.52
C LEU A 335 0.29 11.54 -22.07
N TYR A 336 -0.67 12.46 -22.01
CA TYR A 336 -2.04 12.15 -21.61
C TYR A 336 -2.70 11.14 -22.54
N LYS A 337 -2.51 11.27 -23.86
CA LYS A 337 -2.98 10.29 -24.84
C LYS A 337 -2.37 8.92 -24.61
N SER A 338 -1.04 8.82 -24.47
CA SER A 338 -0.36 7.53 -24.22
C SER A 338 -0.84 6.89 -22.91
N LEU A 339 -1.03 7.68 -21.85
CA LEU A 339 -1.57 7.20 -20.58
C LEU A 339 -2.99 6.63 -20.72
N LEU A 340 -3.86 7.27 -21.52
CA LEU A 340 -5.20 6.76 -21.80
C LEU A 340 -5.17 5.46 -22.63
N VAL A 341 -4.29 5.36 -23.63
CA VAL A 341 -4.09 4.14 -24.42
C VAL A 341 -3.62 3.00 -23.51
N MET A 342 -2.62 3.27 -22.66
CA MET A 342 -2.12 2.32 -21.66
C MET A 342 -3.26 1.84 -20.76
N TYR A 343 -4.05 2.77 -20.20
CA TYR A 343 -5.18 2.44 -19.35
C TYR A 343 -6.19 1.52 -20.06
N ARG A 344 -6.58 1.86 -21.30
CA ARG A 344 -7.52 1.04 -22.08
C ARG A 344 -6.95 -0.35 -22.39
N PHE A 345 -5.67 -0.42 -22.78
CA PHE A 345 -5.01 -1.68 -23.10
C PHE A 345 -4.93 -2.60 -21.87
N VAL A 346 -4.44 -2.09 -20.74
CA VAL A 346 -4.32 -2.88 -19.51
C VAL A 346 -5.70 -3.26 -18.96
N SER A 347 -6.71 -2.37 -19.04
CA SER A 347 -8.10 -2.69 -18.67
C SER A 347 -8.67 -3.82 -19.53
N ARG A 348 -8.41 -3.79 -20.84
CA ARG A 348 -8.83 -4.86 -21.76
C ARG A 348 -8.13 -6.17 -21.43
N TYR A 349 -6.84 -6.11 -21.09
CA TYR A 349 -6.03 -7.25 -20.71
C TYR A 349 -6.54 -7.91 -19.42
N GLU A 350 -6.79 -7.16 -18.36
CA GLU A 350 -7.36 -7.71 -17.12
C GLU A 350 -8.68 -8.43 -17.36
N ARG A 351 -9.57 -7.79 -18.13
CA ARG A 351 -10.88 -8.38 -18.46
C ARG A 351 -10.73 -9.68 -19.24
N LEU A 352 -9.87 -9.71 -20.27
CA LEU A 352 -9.65 -10.91 -21.08
C LEU A 352 -8.98 -12.03 -20.29
N LEU A 353 -8.01 -11.68 -19.43
CA LEU A 353 -7.33 -12.65 -18.58
C LEU A 353 -8.30 -13.30 -17.61
N LEU A 354 -9.17 -12.51 -16.96
CA LEU A 354 -10.20 -13.03 -16.06
C LEU A 354 -11.16 -13.95 -16.80
N LEU A 355 -11.64 -13.56 -17.99
CA LEU A 355 -12.54 -14.40 -18.79
C LEU A 355 -11.89 -15.73 -19.20
N GLU A 356 -10.62 -15.70 -19.60
CA GLU A 356 -9.85 -16.91 -19.92
C GLU A 356 -9.75 -17.84 -18.71
N LYS A 357 -9.41 -17.30 -17.53
CA LYS A 357 -9.34 -18.05 -16.27
C LYS A 357 -10.71 -18.63 -15.86
N ILE A 358 -11.79 -17.87 -16.01
CA ILE A 358 -13.16 -18.32 -15.76
C ILE A 358 -13.53 -19.48 -16.69
N SER A 359 -13.23 -19.37 -17.99
CA SER A 359 -13.53 -20.41 -18.98
C SER A 359 -12.86 -21.76 -18.66
N ARG A 360 -11.68 -21.70 -18.01
CA ARG A 360 -10.91 -22.86 -17.56
C ARG A 360 -11.29 -23.34 -16.16
N ALA A 361 -12.21 -22.66 -15.49
CA ALA A 361 -12.52 -22.86 -14.06
C ALA A 361 -11.26 -22.85 -13.16
N ALA A 362 -10.29 -21.98 -13.49
CA ALA A 362 -8.98 -21.91 -12.84
C ALA A 362 -8.67 -20.46 -12.46
N LEU A 363 -8.97 -20.10 -11.21
CA LEU A 363 -8.87 -18.73 -10.69
C LEU A 363 -7.64 -18.54 -9.80
N SER A 364 -7.04 -17.36 -9.79
CA SER A 364 -6.05 -17.00 -8.76
C SER A 364 -6.74 -16.56 -7.46
N PHE A 365 -5.98 -16.47 -6.36
CA PHE A 365 -6.50 -15.95 -5.08
C PHE A 365 -7.04 -14.52 -5.19
N SER A 366 -6.37 -13.69 -5.98
CA SER A 366 -6.81 -12.33 -6.31
C SER A 366 -8.13 -12.29 -7.06
N ASP A 367 -8.32 -13.15 -8.08
CA ASP A 367 -9.59 -13.24 -8.80
C ASP A 367 -10.72 -13.60 -7.83
N VAL A 368 -10.48 -14.57 -6.94
CA VAL A 368 -11.46 -14.99 -5.92
C VAL A 368 -11.83 -13.81 -5.01
N ALA A 369 -10.85 -13.04 -4.54
CA ALA A 369 -11.11 -11.88 -3.70
C ALA A 369 -11.94 -10.81 -4.44
N ARG A 370 -11.61 -10.52 -5.69
CA ARG A 370 -12.31 -9.52 -6.51
C ARG A 370 -13.73 -9.96 -6.83
N LEU A 371 -13.93 -11.19 -7.27
CA LEU A 371 -15.25 -11.74 -7.57
C LEU A 371 -16.11 -11.87 -6.31
N ALA A 372 -15.51 -12.19 -5.16
CA ALA A 372 -16.21 -12.15 -3.87
C ALA A 372 -16.63 -10.72 -3.51
N TYR A 373 -15.78 -9.73 -3.75
CA TYR A 373 -16.13 -8.32 -3.56
C TYR A 373 -17.30 -7.88 -4.45
N GLU A 374 -17.29 -8.25 -5.74
CA GLU A 374 -18.39 -7.96 -6.68
C GLU A 374 -19.72 -8.62 -6.26
N CYS A 375 -19.69 -9.72 -5.48
CA CYS A 375 -20.90 -10.27 -4.87
C CYS A 375 -21.42 -9.41 -3.70
N LEU A 376 -20.53 -8.71 -3.00
CA LEU A 376 -20.83 -7.95 -1.78
C LEU A 376 -21.15 -6.49 -2.05
N VAL A 377 -20.60 -5.90 -3.10
CA VAL A 377 -20.80 -4.49 -3.47
C VAL A 377 -21.24 -4.40 -4.92
N LYS A 378 -22.27 -3.58 -5.16
CA LYS A 378 -22.73 -3.24 -6.49
C LYS A 378 -23.00 -1.75 -6.56
N ASP A 379 -22.46 -1.09 -7.59
CA ASP A 379 -22.61 0.35 -7.81
C ASP A 379 -22.19 1.20 -6.57
N GLY A 380 -21.16 0.76 -5.86
CA GLY A 380 -20.65 1.40 -4.64
C GLY A 380 -21.42 1.08 -3.36
N GLU A 381 -22.55 0.38 -3.45
CA GLU A 381 -23.44 0.10 -2.32
C GLU A 381 -23.40 -1.39 -1.88
N PRO A 382 -23.55 -1.69 -0.57
CA PRO A 382 -23.63 -3.06 -0.08
C PRO A 382 -24.85 -3.81 -0.64
N THR A 383 -24.63 -5.02 -1.17
CA THR A 383 -25.70 -5.90 -1.64
C THR A 383 -26.44 -6.58 -0.48
N ASP A 384 -27.57 -7.24 -0.77
CA ASP A 384 -28.28 -8.06 0.21
C ASP A 384 -27.40 -9.14 0.87
N ILE A 385 -26.38 -9.64 0.15
CA ILE A 385 -25.42 -10.62 0.69
C ILE A 385 -24.59 -9.94 1.77
N ALA A 386 -24.00 -8.77 1.48
CA ALA A 386 -23.24 -8.00 2.46
C ALA A 386 -24.09 -7.65 3.69
N LEU A 387 -25.34 -7.20 3.49
CA LEU A 387 -26.26 -6.89 4.58
C LEU A 387 -26.63 -8.14 5.40
N SER A 388 -26.74 -9.31 4.76
CA SER A 388 -26.97 -10.58 5.44
C SER A 388 -25.76 -10.97 6.31
N LEU A 389 -24.54 -10.82 5.78
CA LEU A 389 -23.31 -11.06 6.54
C LEU A 389 -23.16 -10.08 7.71
N ARG A 390 -23.48 -8.79 7.51
CA ARG A 390 -23.53 -7.78 8.60
C ARG A 390 -24.47 -8.17 9.73
N ARG A 391 -25.64 -8.71 9.40
CA ARG A 391 -26.61 -9.18 10.40
C ARG A 391 -26.13 -10.44 11.12
N ARG A 392 -25.52 -11.36 10.37
CA ARG A 392 -25.01 -12.64 10.87
C ARG A 392 -23.82 -12.46 11.80
N PHE A 393 -22.81 -11.68 11.40
CA PHE A 393 -21.59 -11.55 12.18
C PHE A 393 -21.72 -10.47 13.24
N LYS A 394 -21.89 -10.91 14.48
CA LYS A 394 -21.92 -10.04 15.68
C LYS A 394 -20.52 -9.64 16.14
N ALA A 395 -19.50 -10.39 15.75
CA ALA A 395 -18.11 -10.02 15.98
C ALA A 395 -17.20 -10.58 14.89
N ILE A 396 -16.26 -9.75 14.43
CA ILE A 396 -15.28 -10.05 13.39
C ILE A 396 -13.88 -9.84 13.98
N TYR A 397 -13.11 -10.91 14.08
CA TYR A 397 -11.76 -10.93 14.62
C TYR A 397 -10.77 -11.16 13.49
N ILE A 398 -9.79 -10.27 13.36
CA ILE A 398 -8.80 -10.30 12.28
C ILE A 398 -7.41 -10.29 12.91
N ASP A 399 -6.70 -11.40 12.75
CA ASP A 399 -5.30 -11.54 13.14
C ASP A 399 -4.36 -11.11 12.01
N GLU A 400 -3.14 -10.70 12.37
CA GLU A 400 -2.11 -10.19 11.44
C GLU A 400 -2.61 -9.09 10.49
N TYR A 401 -3.35 -8.13 11.04
CA TYR A 401 -4.03 -7.09 10.25
C TYR A 401 -3.06 -6.18 9.46
N GLN A 402 -1.78 -6.12 9.82
CA GLN A 402 -0.76 -5.39 9.05
C GLN A 402 -0.56 -5.95 7.62
N ASP A 403 -0.93 -7.22 7.38
CA ASP A 403 -0.72 -7.90 6.11
C ASP A 403 -1.97 -7.91 5.21
N VAL A 404 -3.01 -7.16 5.59
CA VAL A 404 -4.24 -6.99 4.81
C VAL A 404 -3.99 -6.01 3.65
N ASN A 405 -4.58 -6.31 2.49
CA ASN A 405 -4.57 -5.41 1.33
C ASN A 405 -5.85 -4.55 1.26
N ARG A 406 -5.90 -3.58 0.33
CA ARG A 406 -7.03 -2.62 0.22
C ARG A 406 -8.36 -3.32 -0.04
N LEU A 407 -8.40 -4.24 -0.99
CA LEU A 407 -9.60 -5.00 -1.32
C LEU A 407 -10.13 -5.82 -0.14
N GLN A 408 -9.25 -6.55 0.56
CA GLN A 408 -9.62 -7.30 1.76
C GLN A 408 -10.12 -6.39 2.87
N ASN A 409 -9.46 -5.26 3.12
CA ASN A 409 -9.93 -4.26 4.08
C ASN A 409 -11.34 -3.78 3.74
N ARG A 410 -11.57 -3.44 2.47
CA ARG A 410 -12.88 -2.99 1.98
C ARG A 410 -13.95 -4.06 2.18
N ILE A 411 -13.65 -5.33 1.91
CA ILE A 411 -14.57 -6.44 2.18
C ILE A 411 -14.96 -6.48 3.67
N PHE A 412 -13.99 -6.35 4.58
CA PHE A 412 -14.27 -6.33 6.02
C PHE A 412 -15.15 -5.14 6.41
N GLU A 413 -14.88 -3.93 5.91
CA GLU A 413 -15.73 -2.76 6.14
C GLU A 413 -17.17 -2.98 5.64
N VAL A 414 -17.32 -3.58 4.47
CA VAL A 414 -18.62 -3.85 3.85
C VAL A 414 -19.42 -4.89 4.63
N ILE A 415 -18.78 -5.86 5.30
CA ILE A 415 -19.51 -6.89 6.09
C ILE A 415 -19.60 -6.58 7.59
N SER A 416 -19.01 -5.47 8.05
CA SER A 416 -18.98 -5.08 9.46
C SER A 416 -20.09 -4.11 9.85
N ASN A 417 -20.38 -4.09 11.16
CA ASN A 417 -21.08 -3.00 11.84
C ASN A 417 -20.02 -2.05 12.43
N PRO A 418 -20.40 -0.81 12.84
CA PRO A 418 -19.43 0.16 13.36
C PRO A 418 -18.63 -0.31 14.58
N ASP A 419 -19.19 -1.25 15.36
CA ASP A 419 -18.77 -1.62 16.71
C ASP A 419 -18.32 -3.08 16.85
N ASN A 420 -18.15 -3.81 15.74
CA ASN A 420 -17.99 -5.28 15.79
C ASN A 420 -16.66 -5.83 15.26
N ARG A 421 -15.68 -4.98 14.92
CA ARG A 421 -14.34 -5.44 14.49
C ARG A 421 -13.34 -5.45 15.63
N PHE A 422 -12.53 -6.51 15.70
CA PHE A 422 -11.33 -6.57 16.52
C PHE A 422 -10.15 -6.94 15.62
N MET A 423 -9.21 -6.03 15.48
CA MET A 423 -8.07 -6.15 14.56
C MET A 423 -6.80 -6.11 15.38
N VAL A 424 -5.91 -7.09 15.21
CA VAL A 424 -4.63 -7.14 15.93
C VAL A 424 -3.47 -7.26 14.95
N GLY A 425 -2.38 -6.54 15.20
CA GLY A 425 -1.23 -6.56 14.32
C GLY A 425 -0.02 -5.75 14.81
N ASP A 426 1.04 -5.76 14.02
CA ASP A 426 2.24 -4.95 14.20
C ASP A 426 2.83 -4.53 12.86
N ILE A 427 2.83 -3.22 12.56
CA ILE A 427 3.42 -2.66 11.34
C ILE A 427 4.87 -3.12 11.17
N LYS A 428 5.63 -3.25 12.27
CA LYS A 428 7.04 -3.67 12.24
C LYS A 428 7.23 -5.12 11.78
N GLN A 429 6.16 -5.90 11.73
CA GLN A 429 6.16 -7.31 11.31
C GLN A 429 5.55 -7.52 9.92
N SER A 430 5.15 -6.45 9.22
CA SER A 430 4.66 -6.56 7.84
C SER A 430 5.79 -7.00 6.91
N ILE A 431 5.66 -8.20 6.35
CA ILE A 431 6.63 -8.78 5.40
C ILE A 431 5.99 -9.29 4.11
N TYR A 432 4.66 -9.13 3.95
CA TYR A 432 3.91 -9.64 2.80
C TYR A 432 3.65 -8.60 1.69
N SER A 433 4.56 -7.64 1.50
CA SER A 433 4.45 -6.63 0.43
C SER A 433 4.39 -7.25 -0.98
N PHE A 434 5.01 -8.42 -1.18
CA PHE A 434 4.94 -9.19 -2.43
C PHE A 434 3.54 -9.76 -2.72
N ARG A 435 2.65 -9.84 -1.71
CA ARG A 435 1.22 -10.13 -1.85
C ARG A 435 0.35 -8.87 -1.79
N LEU A 436 0.98 -7.72 -1.98
CA LEU A 436 0.34 -6.40 -2.00
C LEU A 436 -0.33 -6.02 -0.68
N ALA A 437 0.15 -6.55 0.45
CA ALA A 437 -0.16 -6.00 1.76
C ALA A 437 0.14 -4.48 1.79
N ARG A 438 -0.68 -3.72 2.52
CA ARG A 438 -0.56 -2.27 2.65
C ARG A 438 -0.51 -1.88 4.13
N PRO A 439 0.69 -1.82 4.73
CA PRO A 439 0.86 -1.43 6.14
C PRO A 439 0.36 -0.01 6.42
N GLU A 440 0.26 0.81 5.38
CA GLU A 440 -0.33 2.14 5.43
C GLU A 440 -1.76 2.11 5.96
N ILE A 441 -2.55 1.07 5.64
CA ILE A 441 -3.92 0.90 6.17
C ILE A 441 -3.88 0.83 7.70
N PHE A 442 -2.98 0.02 8.25
CA PHE A 442 -2.82 -0.10 9.70
C PHE A 442 -2.34 1.22 10.31
N ALA A 443 -1.41 1.92 9.65
CA ALA A 443 -0.89 3.20 10.10
C ALA A 443 -1.97 4.31 10.13
N GLU A 444 -2.77 4.41 9.07
CA GLU A 444 -3.89 5.34 8.93
C GLU A 444 -4.98 5.07 9.98
N MET A 445 -5.34 3.80 10.20
CA MET A 445 -6.28 3.43 11.27
C MET A 445 -5.71 3.75 12.65
N LYS A 446 -4.42 3.47 12.89
CA LYS A 446 -3.78 3.80 14.16
C LYS A 446 -3.72 5.32 14.41
N ALA A 447 -3.55 6.13 13.37
CA ALA A 447 -3.54 7.58 13.48
C ALA A 447 -4.95 8.18 13.69
N SER A 448 -5.99 7.53 13.16
CA SER A 448 -7.37 7.99 13.26
C SER A 448 -8.13 7.47 14.50
N PHE A 449 -7.71 6.33 15.07
CA PHE A 449 -8.40 5.73 16.20
C PHE A 449 -7.88 6.30 17.53
N PRO A 450 -8.75 6.94 18.34
CA PRO A 450 -8.32 7.49 19.63
C PRO A 450 -7.85 6.36 20.56
N PRO A 451 -6.87 6.61 21.44
CA PRO A 451 -6.52 5.68 22.50
C PRO A 451 -7.76 5.30 23.31
N LEU A 452 -7.87 4.03 23.73
CA LEU A 452 -9.04 3.54 24.45
C LEU A 452 -9.39 4.38 25.70
N SER A 453 -8.39 4.94 26.38
CA SER A 453 -8.57 5.84 27.54
C SER A 453 -9.31 7.15 27.21
N GLU A 454 -9.37 7.54 25.93
CA GLU A 454 -9.99 8.78 25.44
C GLU A 454 -11.22 8.48 24.56
N ALA A 455 -11.60 7.21 24.44
CA ALA A 455 -12.58 6.75 23.45
C ALA A 455 -13.98 6.49 24.01
N GLU A 456 -14.39 7.09 25.13
CA GLU A 456 -15.68 6.80 25.80
C GLU A 456 -16.89 6.91 24.86
N SER A 457 -16.99 8.00 24.09
CA SER A 457 -18.06 8.26 23.12
C SER A 457 -17.76 7.83 21.68
N SER A 458 -16.58 7.26 21.42
CA SER A 458 -16.17 6.84 20.07
C SER A 458 -16.57 5.39 19.78
N GLU A 459 -17.06 5.11 18.57
CA GLU A 459 -17.31 3.73 18.10
C GLU A 459 -16.02 2.98 17.76
N VAL A 460 -14.90 3.69 17.66
CA VAL A 460 -13.57 3.15 17.36
C VAL A 460 -12.57 3.47 18.46
N ALA A 461 -11.64 2.57 18.74
CA ALA A 461 -10.59 2.77 19.73
C ALA A 461 -9.30 2.01 19.38
N SER A 462 -8.17 2.47 19.91
CA SER A 462 -6.88 1.79 19.78
C SER A 462 -6.29 1.38 21.13
N VAL A 463 -5.59 0.24 21.15
CA VAL A 463 -4.83 -0.26 22.31
C VAL A 463 -3.41 -0.59 21.86
N PHE A 464 -2.42 -0.14 22.63
CA PHE A 464 -1.02 -0.44 22.37
C PHE A 464 -0.47 -1.43 23.41
N MET A 465 0.10 -2.56 22.96
CA MET A 465 0.72 -3.56 23.83
C MET A 465 2.23 -3.60 23.62
N SER A 466 2.99 -3.15 24.63
CA SER A 466 4.45 -2.98 24.56
C SER A 466 5.25 -4.08 25.27
N ALA A 467 4.69 -4.70 26.32
CA ALA A 467 5.37 -5.72 27.11
C ALA A 467 5.77 -6.94 26.26
N ASN A 468 6.90 -7.59 26.57
CA ASN A 468 7.36 -8.79 25.88
C ASN A 468 7.42 -9.96 26.88
N PHE A 469 6.76 -11.07 26.53
CA PHE A 469 6.70 -12.30 27.35
C PHE A 469 7.39 -13.50 26.68
N ARG A 470 8.15 -13.25 25.61
CA ARG A 470 8.78 -14.29 24.78
C ARG A 470 10.29 -14.35 24.96
N CYS A 471 10.94 -13.21 25.14
CA CYS A 471 12.39 -13.07 25.11
C CYS A 471 12.91 -12.40 26.38
N ASP A 472 14.13 -12.76 26.78
CA ASP A 472 14.83 -12.12 27.87
C ASP A 472 15.36 -10.72 27.46
N GLU A 473 15.64 -9.91 28.48
CA GLU A 473 16.07 -8.51 28.35
C GLU A 473 17.26 -8.28 27.38
N PRO A 474 18.29 -9.14 27.29
CA PRO A 474 19.39 -8.94 26.34
C PRO A 474 18.95 -8.90 24.86
N ILE A 475 17.99 -9.74 24.47
CA ILE A 475 17.47 -9.78 23.09
C ILE A 475 16.63 -8.53 22.80
N ILE A 476 15.82 -8.11 23.79
CA ILE A 476 14.99 -6.90 23.69
C ILE A 476 15.88 -5.68 23.52
N ASN A 477 16.92 -5.54 24.36
CA ASN A 477 17.83 -4.40 24.31
C ASN A 477 18.62 -4.36 23.00
N LEU A 478 19.11 -5.51 22.51
CA LEU A 478 19.79 -5.59 21.21
C LEU A 478 18.89 -5.19 20.03
N THR A 479 17.59 -5.50 20.11
CA THR A 479 16.65 -5.15 19.03
C THR A 479 16.25 -3.68 19.07
N ASN A 480 16.31 -3.05 20.25
CA ASN A 480 15.94 -1.65 20.47
C ASN A 480 17.10 -0.66 20.26
N SER A 481 18.36 -1.13 20.32
CA SER A 481 19.57 -0.34 20.05
C SER A 481 19.76 -0.11 18.56
#